data_AF-A0A8T3YN55-F1
#
_entry.id   AF-A0A8T3YN55-F1
#
_cell.length_a   1.000
_cell.length_b   1.000
_cell.length_c   1.000
_cell.angle_alpha   90.00
_cell.angle_beta   90.00
_cell.angle_gamma   90.00
#
_symmetry.space_group_name_H-M   'P 1'
#
loop_
_entity.id
_entity.type
_entity.pdbx_description
1 polymer ?
#
loop_
_entity_poly.entity_id
_entity_poly.type
_entity_poly.pdbx_seq_one_letter_code
_entity_poly.pdbx_strand_id
1 'polypeptide(L)'
;MPKKKEDLSALEGLSVNDLAAQRKEIKNLLATLEDDYRKAAVTEKSYQEVKKKNQEKLAKITEILYNMGITEDEPASTPAPAATAQHAASPPPTGSP
;
A
#
# COMPACT_ATOMS: atom_id res chain seq x y z
N MET A 1 -24.20 14.59 10.25
CA MET A 1 -23.37 13.83 11.21
C MET A 1 -21.93 13.79 10.71
N PRO A 2 -20.98 14.57 11.24
CA PRO A 2 -19.57 14.41 10.90
C PRO A 2 -18.83 13.82 12.11
N LYS A 3 -18.70 12.49 12.17
CA LYS A 3 -17.81 11.80 13.14
C LYS A 3 -16.85 10.87 12.40
N LYS A 4 -16.03 11.44 11.52
CA LYS A 4 -15.04 10.68 10.74
C LYS A 4 -13.73 11.45 10.52
N LYS A 5 -13.43 12.41 11.40
CA LYS A 5 -12.14 13.13 11.43
C LYS A 5 -11.36 12.91 12.73
N GLU A 6 -11.96 12.32 13.75
CA GLU A 6 -11.36 12.20 15.10
C GLU A 6 -10.09 11.34 15.13
N ASP A 7 -9.97 10.29 14.32
CA ASP A 7 -8.75 9.46 14.30
C ASP A 7 -7.52 10.13 13.66
N LEU A 8 -7.71 11.02 12.69
CA LEU A 8 -6.61 11.54 11.87
C LEU A 8 -5.98 12.79 12.49
N SER A 9 -6.78 13.63 13.15
CA SER A 9 -6.27 14.80 13.89
C SER A 9 -5.44 14.42 15.11
N ALA A 10 -5.62 13.22 15.65
CA ALA A 10 -4.80 12.71 16.76
C ALA A 10 -3.34 12.44 16.35
N LEU A 11 -3.06 12.34 15.04
CA LEU A 11 -1.71 12.07 14.53
C LEU A 11 -0.80 13.32 14.57
N GLU A 12 -1.38 14.52 14.50
CA GLU A 12 -0.62 15.77 14.39
C GLU A 12 0.06 16.21 15.71
N GLY A 13 -0.26 15.55 16.83
CA GLY A 13 0.34 15.79 18.15
C GLY A 13 1.32 14.70 18.62
N LEU A 14 1.61 13.70 17.79
CA LEU A 14 2.47 12.57 18.14
C LEU A 14 3.95 12.87 17.83
N SER A 15 4.85 12.22 18.58
CA SER A 15 6.29 12.31 18.31
C SER A 15 6.64 11.58 17.01
N VAL A 16 7.77 11.95 16.39
CA VAL A 16 8.34 11.25 15.23
C VAL A 16 8.46 9.75 15.48
N ASN A 17 8.89 9.34 16.68
CA ASN A 17 9.00 7.92 17.04
C ASN A 17 7.64 7.21 17.07
N ASP A 18 6.60 7.87 17.60
CA ASP A 18 5.25 7.31 17.64
C ASP A 18 4.68 7.19 16.23
N LEU A 19 4.89 8.20 15.38
CA LEU A 19 4.48 8.18 13.98
C LEU A 19 5.21 7.08 13.19
N ALA A 20 6.51 6.91 13.41
CA ALA A 20 7.28 5.83 12.79
C ALA A 20 6.82 4.44 13.27
N ALA A 21 6.52 4.29 14.56
CA ALA A 21 5.97 3.06 15.12
C ALA A 21 4.60 2.74 14.50
N GLN A 22 3.69 3.72 14.46
CA GLN A 22 2.37 3.54 13.85
C GLN A 22 2.45 3.24 12.35
N ARG A 23 3.37 3.86 11.62
CA ARG A 23 3.63 3.54 10.20
C ARG A 23 3.98 2.05 10.05
N LYS A 24 4.86 1.54 10.91
CA LYS A 24 5.27 0.12 10.90
C LYS A 24 4.12 -0.79 11.28
N GLU A 25 3.34 -0.44 12.29
CA GLU A 25 2.16 -1.20 12.70
C GLU A 25 1.12 -1.29 11.59
N ILE A 26 0.81 -0.17 10.91
CA ILE A 26 -0.14 -0.15 9.79
C ILE A 26 0.37 -0.99 8.61
N LYS A 27 1.67 -0.93 8.29
CA LYS A 27 2.27 -1.81 7.27
C LYS A 27 2.10 -3.30 7.63
N ASN A 28 2.32 -3.65 8.90
CA ASN A 28 2.15 -5.01 9.38
C ASN A 28 0.67 -5.44 9.31
N LEU A 29 -0.25 -4.57 9.73
CA LEU A 29 -1.69 -4.81 9.62
C LEU A 29 -2.14 -5.05 8.18
N LEU A 30 -1.63 -4.27 7.23
CA LEU A 30 -1.90 -4.48 5.80
C LEU A 30 -1.38 -5.83 5.32
N ALA A 31 -0.17 -6.23 5.72
CA ALA A 31 0.40 -7.53 5.37
C ALA A 31 -0.44 -8.69 5.93
N THR A 32 -0.84 -8.62 7.20
CA THR A 32 -1.74 -9.61 7.82
C THR A 32 -3.09 -9.64 7.13
N LEU A 33 -3.68 -8.48 6.83
CA LEU A 33 -4.96 -8.38 6.13
C LEU A 33 -4.91 -9.00 4.73
N GLU A 34 -3.79 -8.84 4.02
CA GLU A 34 -3.57 -9.50 2.73
C GLU A 34 -3.46 -11.01 2.85
N ASP A 35 -2.79 -11.51 3.89
CA ASP A 35 -2.71 -12.94 4.17
C ASP A 35 -4.10 -13.53 4.52
N ASP A 36 -4.87 -12.84 5.36
CA ASP A 36 -6.24 -13.22 5.72
C ASP A 36 -7.16 -13.25 4.49
N TYR A 37 -7.02 -12.29 3.57
CA TYR A 37 -7.78 -12.29 2.33
C TYR A 37 -7.38 -13.44 1.41
N ARG A 38 -6.07 -13.73 1.26
CA ARG A 38 -5.60 -14.90 0.48
C ARG A 38 -6.10 -16.22 1.06
N LYS A 39 -6.22 -16.29 2.39
CA LYS A 39 -6.80 -17.44 3.11
C LYS A 39 -8.34 -17.48 3.08
N ALA A 40 -8.98 -16.53 2.40
CA ALA A 40 -10.43 -16.34 2.37
C ALA A 40 -11.06 -16.20 3.77
N ALA A 41 -10.28 -15.76 4.77
CA ALA A 41 -10.75 -15.51 6.14
C ALA A 41 -11.57 -14.23 6.26
N VAL A 42 -11.42 -13.30 5.30
CA VAL A 42 -12.18 -12.05 5.22
C VAL A 42 -12.82 -11.90 3.84
N THR A 43 -13.98 -11.23 3.79
CA THR A 43 -14.64 -10.94 2.51
C THR A 43 -13.88 -9.87 1.74
N GLU A 44 -13.99 -9.88 0.41
CA GLU A 44 -13.38 -8.86 -0.45
C GLU A 44 -13.82 -7.43 -0.06
N LYS A 45 -15.11 -7.26 0.23
CA LYS A 45 -15.64 -5.96 0.66
C LYS A 45 -14.98 -5.49 1.95
N SER A 46 -14.90 -6.35 2.97
CA SER A 46 -14.22 -6.03 4.23
C SER A 46 -12.73 -5.77 4.02
N TYR A 47 -12.06 -6.58 3.21
CA TYR A 47 -10.66 -6.39 2.83
C TYR A 47 -10.45 -5.00 2.22
N GLN A 48 -11.23 -4.62 1.21
CA GLN A 48 -11.10 -3.33 0.53
C GLN A 48 -11.39 -2.15 1.47
N GLU A 49 -12.42 -2.24 2.32
CA GLU A 49 -12.74 -1.18 3.29
C GLU A 49 -11.63 -0.99 4.32
N VAL A 50 -11.09 -2.07 4.88
CA VAL A 50 -10.03 -2.01 5.88
C VAL A 50 -8.70 -1.58 5.24
N LYS A 51 -8.38 -2.10 4.05
CA LYS A 51 -7.20 -1.69 3.27
C LYS A 51 -7.22 -0.20 2.99
N LYS A 52 -8.33 0.33 2.48
CA LYS A 52 -8.48 1.74 2.14
C LYS A 52 -8.25 2.63 3.37
N LYS A 53 -8.90 2.34 4.51
CA LYS A 53 -8.73 3.12 5.74
C LYS A 53 -7.28 3.13 6.24
N ASN A 54 -6.62 1.98 6.20
CA ASN A 54 -5.22 1.86 6.63
C ASN A 54 -4.26 2.56 5.67
N GLN A 55 -4.51 2.50 4.36
CA GLN A 55 -3.75 3.27 3.37
C GLN A 55 -3.92 4.78 3.55
N GLU A 56 -5.13 5.26 3.84
CA GLU A 56 -5.38 6.68 4.15
C GLU A 56 -4.63 7.12 5.42
N LYS A 57 -4.65 6.30 6.48
CA LYS A 57 -3.88 6.56 7.71
C LYS A 57 -2.37 6.58 7.43
N LEU A 58 -1.86 5.60 6.68
CA LEU A 58 -0.46 5.51 6.31
C LEU A 58 -0.02 6.75 5.52
N ALA A 59 -0.79 7.17 4.51
CA ALA A 59 -0.50 8.35 3.72
C ALA A 59 -0.41 9.61 4.58
N LYS A 60 -1.32 9.77 5.56
CA LYS A 60 -1.30 10.92 6.46
C LYS A 60 -0.08 10.91 7.38
N ILE A 61 0.28 9.77 7.95
CA ILE A 61 1.49 9.63 8.77
C ILE A 61 2.74 9.96 7.95
N THR A 62 2.83 9.45 6.73
CA THR A 62 3.93 9.75 5.81
C THR A 62 4.01 11.24 5.49
N GLU A 63 2.88 11.90 5.24
CA GLU A 63 2.81 13.35 5.01
C GLU A 63 3.30 14.14 6.24
N ILE A 64 2.88 13.76 7.45
CA ILE A 64 3.31 14.41 8.69
C ILE A 64 4.81 14.24 8.90
N LEU A 65 5.33 13.01 8.75
CA LEU A 65 6.77 12.73 8.85
C LEU A 65 7.58 13.53 7.83
N TYR A 66 7.09 13.60 6.58
CA TYR A 66 7.72 14.40 5.52
C TYR A 66 7.76 15.88 5.89
N ASN A 67 6.66 16.45 6.38
CA ASN A 67 6.59 17.85 6.83
C ASN A 67 7.50 18.12 8.04
N MET A 68 7.79 17.10 8.85
CA MET A 68 8.76 17.16 9.96
C MET A 68 10.23 17.00 9.49
N GLY A 69 10.48 16.86 8.19
CA GLY A 69 11.83 16.65 7.64
C GLY A 69 12.35 15.22 7.80
N ILE A 70 11.49 14.28 8.21
CA ILE A 70 11.80 12.85 8.31
C ILE A 70 11.43 12.20 6.98
N THR A 71 12.34 12.28 6.02
CA THR A 71 12.27 11.51 4.78
C THR A 71 13.01 10.20 5.03
N GLU A 72 12.33 9.21 5.61
CA GLU A 72 12.88 7.87 5.54
C GLU A 72 12.83 7.41 4.08
N ASP A 73 14.04 7.34 3.49
CA ASP A 73 14.36 6.70 2.24
C ASP A 73 13.70 5.31 2.20
N GLU A 74 12.58 5.20 1.48
CA GLU A 74 12.07 3.93 1.00
C GLU A 74 12.43 3.91 -0.49
N PRO A 75 13.38 3.07 -0.95
CA PRO A 75 13.43 2.80 -2.37
C PRO A 75 12.08 2.18 -2.70
N ALA A 76 11.31 2.94 -3.46
CA ALA A 76 10.09 2.50 -4.09
C ALA A 76 10.37 1.13 -4.75
N SER A 77 9.99 0.06 -4.06
CA SER A 77 9.55 -1.15 -4.74
C SER A 77 8.24 -0.77 -5.40
N THR A 78 8.39 -0.04 -6.50
CA THR A 78 7.42 0.06 -7.56
C THR A 78 6.79 -1.34 -7.69
N PRO A 79 5.46 -1.49 -7.55
CA PRO A 79 4.85 -2.60 -8.25
C PRO A 79 5.17 -2.35 -9.71
N ALA A 80 6.16 -3.07 -10.24
CA ALA A 80 6.50 -3.05 -11.64
C ALA A 80 5.17 -3.13 -12.41
N PRO A 81 4.85 -2.18 -13.29
CA PRO A 81 3.69 -2.33 -14.13
C PRO A 81 3.89 -3.65 -14.87
N ALA A 82 2.98 -4.59 -14.64
CA ALA A 82 2.88 -5.81 -15.40
C ALA A 82 2.53 -5.42 -16.84
N ALA A 83 3.55 -4.99 -17.58
CA ALA A 83 3.50 -4.66 -18.98
C ALA A 83 4.34 -5.71 -19.71
N THR A 84 3.64 -6.46 -20.55
CA THR A 84 4.18 -6.97 -21.81
C THR A 84 4.99 -8.27 -21.74
N ALA A 85 4.29 -9.39 -21.55
CA ALA A 85 4.65 -10.61 -22.26
C ALA A 85 4.03 -10.54 -23.67
N GLN A 86 4.71 -9.82 -24.57
CA GLN A 86 4.53 -9.94 -26.02
C GLN A 86 4.84 -11.39 -26.42
N HIS A 87 3.80 -12.20 -26.61
CA HIS A 87 3.91 -13.47 -27.30
C HIS A 87 3.94 -13.19 -28.81
N ALA A 88 5.04 -12.59 -29.29
CA ALA A 88 5.35 -12.51 -30.70
C ALA A 88 6.00 -13.83 -31.12
N ALA A 89 5.15 -14.84 -31.37
CA ALA A 89 5.58 -16.03 -32.09
C ALA A 89 5.88 -15.60 -33.54
N SER A 90 7.15 -15.65 -33.92
CA SER A 90 7.62 -15.43 -35.29
C SER A 90 7.00 -16.48 -36.23
N PRO A 91 6.61 -16.11 -37.46
CA PRO A 91 6.22 -17.09 -38.47
C PRO A 91 7.45 -17.86 -38.98
N PRO A 92 7.33 -19.16 -39.34
CA PRO A 92 8.42 -19.90 -39.95
C PRO A 92 8.70 -19.38 -41.38
N PRO A 93 9.98 -19.37 -41.81
CA PRO A 93 10.34 -18.95 -43.16
C PRO A 93 9.88 -19.99 -44.20
N THR A 94 9.14 -19.51 -45.21
CA THR A 94 8.92 -20.23 -46.46
C THR A 94 10.26 -20.46 -47.16
N GLY A 95 10.68 -21.72 -47.25
CA GLY A 95 11.81 -22.16 -48.06
C GLY A 95 11.38 -23.33 -48.94
N SER A 96 11.00 -23.01 -50.18
CA SER A 96 10.99 -23.96 -51.30
C SER A 96 12.42 -24.13 -51.82
N PRO A 97 12.77 -25.35 -52.24
CA PRO A 97 13.17 -25.53 -53.65
C PRO A 97 12.27 -26.50 -54.40
#